data_AF-A0A7X5FCT9-F1
#
_entry.id   AF-A0A7X5FCT9-F1
#
_cell.length_a   1.000
_cell.length_b   1.000
_cell.length_c   1.000
_cell.angle_alpha   90.00
_cell.angle_beta   90.00
_cell.angle_gamma   90.00
#
_symmetry.space_group_name_H-M   'P 1'
#
loop_
_entity.id
_entity.type
_entity.pdbx_description
1 polymer ?
#
loop_
_entity_poly.entity_id
_entity_poly.type
_entity_poly.pdbx_seq_one_letter_code
_entity_poly.pdbx_strand_id
1 'polypeptide(L)'
;MGDEQGVRRIAEKSNWWEDLEWNGFESVLGWFTENTVIVIGVVFGIALVIYFIKKVRQRRDQIQKLWVFILFFLTKRQMMIPLVIRLSEKDQLLDAEMRSKLMEIRQLSRETSFKKNPNQRLQVEEEVSKILFLYFSTLEKKNKIQPGTKFAKLVKDLEFIDAKLVQLQKVYNNEAHSWNRFVGFPILGLFSRVIGVAPFRPFK
;
A
#
# COMPACT_ATOMS: atom_id res chain seq x y z
N MET A 1 50.73 19.48 -57.23
CA MET A 1 50.80 18.02 -56.97
C MET A 1 51.01 17.84 -55.47
N GLY A 2 49.94 17.70 -54.67
CA GLY A 2 50.09 17.69 -53.22
C GLY A 2 48.86 17.30 -52.38
N ASP A 3 47.76 16.85 -52.97
CA ASP A 3 46.51 16.57 -52.20
C ASP A 3 45.95 15.15 -52.35
N GLU A 4 46.52 14.28 -53.18
CA GLU A 4 45.98 12.92 -53.35
C GLU A 4 46.32 11.98 -52.17
N GLN A 5 47.42 12.22 -51.46
CA GLN A 5 47.84 11.35 -50.34
C GLN A 5 47.08 11.64 -49.03
N GLY A 6 46.54 12.85 -48.85
CA GLY A 6 45.71 13.21 -47.71
C GLY A 6 44.31 12.62 -47.83
N VAL A 7 43.71 12.75 -49.03
CA VAL A 7 42.36 12.22 -49.33
C VAL A 7 42.33 10.69 -49.24
N ARG A 8 43.37 9.99 -49.72
CA ARG A 8 43.46 8.52 -49.61
C ARG A 8 43.55 8.03 -48.15
N ARG A 9 44.29 8.73 -47.29
CA ARG A 9 44.41 8.36 -45.86
C ARG A 9 43.11 8.58 -45.08
N ILE A 10 42.28 9.55 -45.48
CA ILE A 10 40.98 9.78 -44.84
C ILE A 10 39.97 8.71 -45.29
N ALA A 11 39.97 8.35 -46.57
CA ALA A 11 39.10 7.29 -47.11
C ALA A 11 39.46 5.89 -46.56
N GLU A 12 40.75 5.60 -46.37
CA GLU A 12 41.20 4.32 -45.80
C GLU A 12 40.83 4.19 -44.31
N LYS A 13 40.80 5.32 -43.59
CA LYS A 13 40.41 5.35 -42.17
C LYS A 13 38.90 5.25 -41.98
N SER A 14 38.06 5.78 -42.89
CA SER A 14 36.60 5.62 -42.81
C SER A 14 36.17 4.18 -43.06
N ASN A 15 36.76 3.51 -44.05
CA ASN A 15 36.44 2.12 -44.37
C ASN A 15 36.79 1.16 -43.22
N TRP A 16 37.88 1.41 -42.48
CA TRP A 16 38.26 0.57 -41.35
C TRP A 16 37.24 0.60 -40.19
N TRP A 17 36.58 1.74 -39.94
CA TRP A 17 35.53 1.82 -38.92
C TRP A 17 34.24 1.14 -39.35
N GLU A 18 33.85 1.32 -40.62
CA GLU A 18 32.67 0.66 -41.18
C GLU A 18 32.85 -0.87 -41.18
N ASP A 19 34.02 -1.36 -41.61
CA ASP A 19 34.31 -2.80 -41.63
C ASP A 19 34.34 -3.41 -40.21
N LEU A 20 34.75 -2.67 -39.18
CA LEU A 20 34.75 -3.18 -37.80
C LEU A 20 33.34 -3.27 -37.19
N GLU A 21 32.48 -2.29 -37.47
CA GLU A 21 31.10 -2.29 -37.02
C GLU A 21 30.28 -3.38 -37.73
N TRP A 22 30.46 -3.54 -39.05
CA TRP A 22 29.75 -4.54 -39.84
C TRP A 22 30.19 -5.98 -39.52
N ASN A 23 31.50 -6.25 -39.42
CA ASN A 23 31.98 -7.59 -39.06
C ASN A 23 31.64 -7.97 -37.61
N GLY A 24 31.61 -7.00 -36.69
CA GLY A 24 31.12 -7.20 -35.33
C GLY A 24 29.63 -7.52 -35.28
N PHE A 25 28.82 -6.87 -36.12
CA PHE A 25 27.38 -7.11 -36.18
C PHE A 25 27.02 -8.43 -36.88
N GLU A 26 27.71 -8.79 -37.96
CA GLU A 26 27.50 -10.07 -38.66
C GLU A 26 27.94 -11.27 -37.82
N SER A 27 29.07 -11.17 -37.09
CA SER A 27 29.50 -12.23 -36.17
C SER A 27 28.52 -12.42 -35.01
N VAL A 28 27.96 -11.34 -34.49
CA VAL A 28 26.90 -11.37 -33.48
C VAL A 28 25.62 -12.00 -34.06
N LEU A 29 25.17 -11.58 -35.24
CA LEU A 29 23.99 -12.14 -35.91
C LEU A 29 24.15 -13.63 -36.25
N GLY A 30 25.32 -14.05 -36.73
CA GLY A 30 25.64 -15.46 -36.98
C GLY A 30 25.63 -16.30 -35.71
N TRP A 31 26.13 -15.77 -34.60
CA TRP A 31 26.02 -16.43 -33.29
C TRP A 31 24.56 -16.51 -32.81
N PHE A 32 23.75 -15.47 -33.07
CA PHE A 32 22.32 -15.44 -32.75
C PHE A 32 21.51 -16.47 -33.56
N THR A 33 21.86 -16.74 -34.82
CA THR A 33 21.19 -17.73 -35.67
C THR A 33 21.56 -19.17 -35.28
N GLU A 34 22.80 -19.43 -34.87
CA GLU A 34 23.20 -20.74 -34.33
C GLU A 34 22.59 -21.02 -32.96
N ASN A 35 22.44 -19.99 -32.13
CA ASN A 35 21.95 -20.10 -30.76
C ASN A 35 20.51 -19.60 -30.59
N THR A 36 19.70 -19.61 -31.66
CA THR A 36 18.34 -19.02 -31.67
C THR A 36 17.46 -19.58 -30.54
N VAL A 37 17.57 -20.87 -30.23
CA VAL A 37 16.81 -21.50 -29.13
C VAL A 37 17.20 -20.92 -27.76
N ILE A 38 18.49 -20.70 -27.52
CA ILE A 38 18.99 -20.12 -26.27
C ILE A 38 18.54 -18.66 -26.15
N VAL A 39 18.63 -17.91 -27.25
CA VAL A 39 18.24 -16.50 -27.29
C VAL A 39 16.74 -16.35 -27.03
N ILE A 40 15.89 -17.15 -27.69
CA ILE A 40 14.45 -17.19 -27.43
C ILE A 40 14.18 -17.54 -25.95
N GLY A 41 14.90 -18.52 -25.40
CA GLY A 41 14.79 -18.90 -24.00
C GLY A 41 15.13 -17.76 -23.03
N VAL A 42 16.21 -17.01 -23.30
CA VAL A 42 16.62 -15.86 -22.50
C VAL A 42 15.61 -14.72 -22.59
N VAL A 43 15.14 -14.37 -23.80
CA VAL A 43 14.12 -13.32 -24.01
C VAL A 43 12.83 -13.70 -23.30
N PHE A 44 12.39 -14.96 -23.39
CA PHE A 44 11.22 -15.46 -22.68
C PHE A 44 11.41 -15.40 -21.16
N GLY A 45 12.59 -15.77 -20.66
CA GLY A 45 12.95 -15.64 -19.24
C GLY A 45 12.85 -14.20 -18.73
N ILE A 46 13.40 -13.23 -19.48
CA ILE A 46 13.32 -11.81 -19.15
C ILE A 46 11.87 -11.32 -19.15
N ALA A 47 11.09 -11.70 -20.17
CA ALA A 47 9.67 -11.34 -20.26
C ALA A 47 8.87 -11.87 -19.05
N LEU A 48 9.12 -13.10 -18.61
CA LEU A 48 8.52 -13.67 -17.41
C LEU A 48 8.91 -12.88 -16.16
N VAL A 49 10.18 -12.53 -15.99
CA VAL A 49 10.66 -11.75 -14.85
C VAL A 49 9.97 -10.38 -14.79
N ILE A 50 9.90 -9.66 -15.92
CA ILE A 50 9.21 -8.35 -16.01
C ILE A 50 7.73 -8.49 -15.65
N TYR A 51 7.05 -9.51 -16.20
CA TYR A 51 5.66 -9.79 -15.89
C TYR A 51 5.45 -10.03 -14.38
N PHE A 52 6.34 -10.82 -13.77
CA PHE A 52 6.31 -11.08 -12.33
C PHE A 52 6.52 -9.79 -11.51
N ILE A 53 7.52 -8.98 -11.84
CA ILE A 53 7.79 -7.71 -11.14
C ILE A 53 6.56 -6.79 -11.21
N LYS A 54 5.94 -6.69 -12.39
CA LYS A 54 4.73 -5.87 -12.59
C LYS A 54 3.57 -6.37 -11.73
N LYS A 55 3.34 -7.69 -11.70
CA LYS A 55 2.29 -8.33 -10.92
C LYS A 55 2.49 -8.17 -9.41
N VAL A 56 3.74 -8.28 -8.94
CA VAL A 56 4.13 -8.05 -7.54
C VAL A 56 3.91 -6.59 -7.15
N ARG A 57 4.36 -5.64 -7.98
CA ARG A 57 4.14 -4.20 -7.74
C ARG A 57 2.65 -3.87 -7.69
N GLN A 58 1.84 -4.42 -8.60
CA GLN A 58 0.40 -4.20 -8.60
C GLN A 58 -0.29 -4.68 -7.31
N ARG A 59 0.08 -5.86 -6.79
CA ARG A 59 -0.45 -6.36 -5.51
C ARG A 59 -0.01 -5.50 -4.32
N ARG A 60 1.24 -5.03 -4.31
CA ARG A 60 1.73 -4.09 -3.30
C ARG A 60 0.89 -2.81 -3.29
N ASP A 61 0.60 -2.26 -4.47
CA ASP A 61 -0.19 -1.05 -4.62
C ASP A 61 -1.65 -1.27 -4.15
N GLN A 62 -2.21 -2.46 -4.36
CA GLN A 62 -3.54 -2.81 -3.84
C GLN A 62 -3.57 -2.82 -2.30
N ILE A 63 -2.58 -3.45 -1.66
CA ILE A 63 -2.45 -3.47 -0.20
C ILE A 63 -2.25 -2.04 0.34
N GLN A 64 -1.45 -1.23 -0.35
CA GLN A 64 -1.24 0.18 0.02
C GLN A 64 -2.51 1.02 -0.16
N LYS A 65 -3.32 0.78 -1.21
CA LYS A 65 -4.62 1.45 -1.38
C LYS A 65 -5.59 1.07 -0.26
N LEU A 66 -5.68 -0.22 0.07
CA LEU A 66 -6.48 -0.70 1.21
C LEU A 66 -6.05 0.00 2.51
N TRP A 67 -4.74 0.14 2.72
CA TRP A 67 -4.20 0.88 3.85
C TRP A 67 -4.66 2.34 3.90
N VAL A 68 -4.57 3.05 2.77
CA VAL A 68 -5.03 4.45 2.67
C VAL A 68 -6.52 4.57 2.96
N PHE A 69 -7.34 3.61 2.50
CA PHE A 69 -8.77 3.59 2.83
C PHE A 69 -9.02 3.41 4.33
N ILE A 70 -8.34 2.46 4.98
CA ILE A 70 -8.43 2.29 6.44
C ILE A 70 -8.07 3.61 7.14
N LEU A 71 -6.98 4.25 6.72
CA LEU A 71 -6.54 5.52 7.28
C LEU A 71 -7.58 6.63 7.13
N PHE A 72 -8.23 6.71 5.97
CA PHE A 72 -9.29 7.66 5.68
C PHE A 72 -10.48 7.46 6.62
N PHE A 73 -10.95 6.22 6.81
CA PHE A 73 -12.05 5.92 7.71
C PHE A 73 -11.71 6.21 9.19
N LEU A 74 -10.50 5.86 9.63
CA LEU A 74 -10.01 6.21 10.97
C LEU A 74 -9.99 7.74 11.18
N THR A 75 -9.53 8.48 10.18
CA THR A 75 -9.50 9.96 10.25
C THR A 75 -10.91 10.54 10.31
N LYS A 76 -11.83 10.02 9.49
CA LYS A 76 -13.23 10.44 9.47
C LYS A 76 -13.87 10.24 10.85
N ARG A 77 -13.61 9.11 11.49
CA ARG A 77 -14.06 8.81 12.85
C ARG A 77 -13.54 9.82 13.88
N GLN A 78 -12.25 10.12 13.85
CA GLN A 78 -11.61 11.08 14.75
C GLN A 78 -12.17 12.51 14.62
N MET A 79 -12.66 12.88 13.43
CA MET A 79 -13.35 14.15 13.22
C MET A 79 -14.75 14.19 13.86
N MET A 80 -15.37 13.04 14.07
CA MET A 80 -16.71 12.92 14.67
C MET A 80 -16.68 12.86 16.20
N ILE A 81 -15.56 12.46 16.81
CA ILE A 81 -15.39 12.38 18.28
C ILE A 81 -15.77 13.68 19.01
N PRO A 82 -15.36 14.89 18.57
CA PRO A 82 -15.77 16.13 19.24
C PRO A 82 -17.28 16.35 19.27
N LEU A 83 -18.00 15.90 18.23
CA LEU A 83 -19.46 15.97 18.21
C LEU A 83 -20.05 15.01 19.23
N VAL A 84 -19.51 13.77 19.31
CA VAL A 84 -19.92 12.78 20.31
C VAL A 84 -19.71 13.31 21.72
N ILE A 85 -18.57 13.94 22.01
CA ILE A 85 -18.27 14.53 23.33
C ILE A 85 -19.31 15.60 23.70
N ARG A 86 -19.55 16.58 22.81
CA ARG A 86 -20.54 17.65 23.05
C ARG A 86 -21.96 17.10 23.28
N LEU A 87 -22.33 16.07 22.54
CA LEU A 87 -23.64 15.43 22.68
C LEU A 87 -23.73 14.66 24.00
N SER A 88 -22.64 13.98 24.38
CA SER A 88 -22.57 13.25 25.64
C SER A 88 -22.62 14.15 26.88
N GLU A 89 -22.05 15.36 26.77
CA GLU A 89 -22.17 16.41 27.80
C GLU A 89 -23.62 16.84 28.00
N LYS A 90 -24.36 17.04 26.91
CA LYS A 90 -25.77 17.41 26.95
C LYS A 90 -26.63 16.31 27.57
N ASP A 91 -26.36 15.05 27.23
CA ASP A 91 -27.18 13.92 27.68
C ASP A 91 -26.76 13.37 29.06
N GLN A 92 -25.61 13.81 29.59
CA GLN A 92 -24.96 13.33 30.83
C GLN A 92 -24.82 11.80 30.91
N LEU A 93 -24.57 11.16 29.76
CA LEU A 93 -24.54 9.69 29.68
C LEU A 93 -23.14 9.10 29.72
N LEU A 94 -22.13 9.86 29.30
CA LEU A 94 -20.74 9.45 29.45
C LEU A 94 -20.17 10.03 30.74
N ASP A 95 -19.55 9.14 31.51
CA ASP A 95 -18.79 9.55 32.67
C ASP A 95 -17.65 10.51 32.28
N ALA A 96 -17.28 11.40 33.19
CA ALA A 96 -16.20 12.37 32.96
C ALA A 96 -14.88 11.69 32.61
N GLU A 97 -14.62 10.51 33.20
CA GLU A 97 -13.44 9.70 32.91
C GLU A 97 -13.39 9.23 31.45
N MET A 98 -14.51 8.75 30.91
CA MET A 98 -14.58 8.26 29.52
C MET A 98 -14.46 9.40 28.50
N ARG A 99 -14.97 10.59 28.82
CA ARG A 99 -14.79 11.79 28.00
C ARG A 99 -13.32 12.23 27.96
N SER A 100 -12.65 12.19 29.10
CA SER A 100 -11.20 12.46 29.19
C SER A 100 -10.41 11.47 28.33
N LYS A 101 -10.70 10.17 28.44
CA LYS A 101 -10.09 9.11 27.62
C LYS A 101 -10.29 9.34 26.12
N LEU A 102 -11.49 9.74 25.67
CA LEU A 102 -11.74 10.07 24.26
C LEU A 102 -10.91 11.27 23.77
N MET A 103 -10.71 12.27 24.63
CA MET A 103 -9.84 13.41 24.30
C MET A 103 -8.36 13.03 24.25
N GLU A 104 -7.91 12.23 25.21
CA GLU A 104 -6.53 11.71 25.25
C GLU A 104 -6.23 10.86 24.02
N ILE A 105 -7.12 9.94 23.65
CA ILE A 105 -6.99 9.11 22.45
C ILE A 105 -6.97 9.97 21.18
N ARG A 106 -7.78 11.02 21.12
CA ARG A 106 -7.76 11.96 19.98
C ARG A 106 -6.43 12.70 19.88
N GLN A 107 -5.82 13.05 21.01
CA GLN A 107 -4.53 13.72 21.07
C GLN A 107 -3.40 12.77 20.66
N LEU A 108 -3.37 11.56 21.22
CA LEU A 108 -2.47 10.47 20.82
C LEU A 108 -2.61 10.14 19.33
N SER A 109 -3.83 10.20 18.81
CA SER A 109 -4.12 10.05 17.39
C SER A 109 -3.53 11.16 16.51
N ARG A 110 -3.37 12.38 17.01
CA ARG A 110 -2.78 13.47 16.23
C ARG A 110 -1.25 13.40 16.27
N GLU A 111 -0.70 12.98 17.39
CA GLU A 111 0.74 12.91 17.64
C GLU A 111 1.38 11.67 17.01
N THR A 112 0.66 10.54 16.97
CA THR A 112 1.17 9.31 16.35
C THR A 112 1.16 9.43 14.83
N SER A 113 2.34 9.44 14.21
CA SER A 113 2.46 9.51 12.75
C SER A 113 1.85 8.28 12.07
N PHE A 114 0.71 8.51 11.40
CA PHE A 114 -0.12 7.58 10.65
C PHE A 114 0.62 6.69 9.63
N LYS A 115 1.76 7.15 9.10
CA LYS A 115 2.53 6.44 8.08
C LYS A 115 3.60 5.50 8.67
N LYS A 116 4.03 5.73 9.92
CA LYS A 116 5.19 5.06 10.49
C LYS A 116 4.82 3.86 11.38
N ASN A 117 3.76 3.99 12.21
CA ASN A 117 3.39 2.97 13.19
C ASN A 117 1.91 2.54 13.08
N PRO A 118 1.56 1.74 12.06
CA PRO A 118 0.18 1.32 11.78
C PRO A 118 -0.49 0.55 12.93
N ASN A 119 0.23 -0.37 13.58
CA ASN A 119 -0.34 -1.22 14.62
C ASN A 119 -0.62 -0.48 15.93
N GLN A 120 0.26 0.45 16.31
CA GLN A 120 0.05 1.29 17.50
C GLN A 120 -1.23 2.11 17.33
N ARG A 121 -1.48 2.61 16.11
CA ARG A 121 -2.70 3.37 15.84
C ARG A 121 -3.95 2.50 15.92
N LEU A 122 -3.93 1.27 15.42
CA LEU A 122 -5.11 0.42 15.55
C LEU A 122 -5.46 0.09 16.98
N GLN A 123 -4.47 -0.16 17.84
CA GLN A 123 -4.72 -0.42 19.27
C GLN A 123 -5.44 0.76 19.92
N VAL A 124 -4.95 1.97 19.65
CA VAL A 124 -5.57 3.22 20.12
C VAL A 124 -6.99 3.40 19.56
N GLU A 125 -7.24 3.03 18.31
CA GLU A 125 -8.57 3.12 17.68
C GLU A 125 -9.54 2.01 18.14
N GLU A 126 -9.03 0.85 18.58
CA GLU A 126 -9.84 -0.21 19.18
C GLU A 126 -10.45 0.27 20.50
N GLU A 127 -9.70 1.01 21.30
CA GLU A 127 -10.19 1.63 22.54
C GLU A 127 -11.30 2.64 22.27
N VAL A 128 -11.17 3.47 21.22
CA VAL A 128 -12.26 4.36 20.77
C VAL A 128 -13.51 3.56 20.44
N SER A 129 -13.34 2.41 19.78
CA SER A 129 -14.47 1.53 19.43
C SER A 129 -15.20 1.01 20.65
N LYS A 130 -14.47 0.58 21.68
CA LYS A 130 -15.06 0.12 22.93
C LYS A 130 -15.84 1.24 23.62
N ILE A 131 -15.29 2.45 23.67
CA ILE A 131 -15.95 3.58 24.32
C ILE A 131 -17.19 4.03 23.54
N LEU A 132 -17.09 4.15 22.21
CA LEU A 132 -18.23 4.53 21.37
C LEU A 132 -19.34 3.48 21.43
N PHE A 133 -18.99 2.19 21.38
CA PHE A 133 -19.95 1.10 21.52
C PHE A 133 -20.68 1.14 22.87
N LEU A 134 -19.96 1.35 23.97
CA LEU A 134 -20.55 1.47 25.30
C LEU A 134 -21.50 2.68 25.38
N TYR A 135 -21.11 3.80 24.79
CA TYR A 135 -21.93 5.01 24.74
C TYR A 135 -23.24 4.77 23.98
N PHE A 136 -23.16 4.23 22.76
CA PHE A 136 -24.33 3.95 21.93
C PHE A 136 -25.24 2.89 22.54
N SER A 137 -24.67 1.83 23.13
CA SER A 137 -25.45 0.83 23.88
C SER A 137 -26.21 1.44 25.06
N THR A 138 -25.60 2.40 25.75
CA THR A 138 -26.24 3.09 26.89
C THR A 138 -27.35 4.04 26.43
N LEU A 139 -27.17 4.69 25.29
CA LEU A 139 -28.16 5.55 24.66
C LEU A 139 -29.39 4.77 24.18
N GLU A 140 -29.15 3.61 23.57
CA GLU A 140 -30.20 2.70 23.10
C GLU A 140 -31.02 2.18 24.28
N LYS A 141 -30.35 1.68 25.34
CA LYS A 141 -31.03 1.24 26.59
C LYS A 141 -31.90 2.32 27.23
N LYS A 142 -31.51 3.59 27.11
CA LYS A 142 -32.26 4.73 27.66
C LYS A 142 -33.30 5.31 26.69
N ASN A 143 -33.51 4.71 25.52
CA ASN A 143 -34.42 5.20 24.47
C ASN A 143 -34.22 6.68 24.11
N LYS A 144 -33.00 7.20 24.27
CA LYS A 144 -32.68 8.62 23.98
C LYS A 144 -32.40 8.85 22.49
N ILE A 145 -32.29 7.79 21.69
CA ILE A 145 -32.11 7.89 20.24
C ILE A 145 -33.47 8.13 19.58
N GLN A 146 -33.83 9.40 19.40
CA GLN A 146 -35.02 9.75 18.64
C GLN A 146 -34.74 9.59 17.13
N PRO A 147 -35.50 8.75 16.41
CA PRO A 147 -35.33 8.57 14.97
C PRO A 147 -35.61 9.89 14.23
N GLY A 148 -34.80 10.20 13.22
CA GLY A 148 -34.92 11.43 12.41
C GLY A 148 -34.10 12.63 12.91
N THR A 149 -33.47 12.54 14.09
CA THR A 149 -32.59 13.61 14.59
C THR A 149 -31.20 13.59 13.93
N LYS A 150 -30.52 14.75 13.89
CA LYS A 150 -29.09 14.83 13.49
C LYS A 150 -28.21 13.89 14.31
N PHE A 151 -28.62 13.60 15.55
CA PHE A 151 -27.96 12.67 16.44
C PHE A 151 -28.08 11.22 15.97
N ALA A 152 -29.29 10.74 15.69
CA ALA A 152 -29.50 9.39 15.15
C ALA A 152 -28.71 9.16 13.85
N LYS A 153 -28.59 10.20 13.00
CA LYS A 153 -27.73 10.14 11.82
C LYS A 153 -26.25 9.99 12.18
N LEU A 154 -25.75 10.73 13.17
CA LEU A 154 -24.36 10.63 13.63
C LEU A 154 -24.03 9.24 14.17
N VAL A 155 -24.94 8.66 14.98
CA VAL A 155 -24.80 7.30 15.53
C VAL A 155 -24.69 6.28 14.38
N LYS A 156 -25.64 6.32 13.44
CA LYS A 156 -25.67 5.44 12.28
C LYS A 156 -24.43 5.59 11.38
N ASP A 157 -23.95 6.83 11.20
CA ASP A 157 -22.73 7.10 10.44
C ASP A 157 -21.49 6.51 11.13
N LEU A 158 -21.41 6.57 12.46
CA LEU A 158 -20.32 5.95 13.25
C LEU A 158 -20.37 4.42 13.22
N GLU A 159 -21.54 3.83 13.39
CA GLU A 159 -21.74 2.37 13.25
C GLU A 159 -21.36 1.89 11.85
N PHE A 160 -21.74 2.64 10.80
CA PHE A 160 -21.35 2.33 9.43
C PHE A 160 -19.83 2.40 9.23
N ILE A 161 -19.17 3.42 9.78
CA ILE A 161 -17.71 3.56 9.72
C ILE A 161 -17.03 2.37 10.42
N ASP A 162 -17.48 2.00 11.61
CA ASP A 162 -16.91 0.89 12.38
C ASP A 162 -17.13 -0.46 11.67
N ALA A 163 -18.32 -0.71 11.12
CA ALA A 163 -18.59 -1.89 10.31
C ALA A 163 -17.69 -1.96 9.06
N LYS A 164 -17.47 -0.82 8.39
CA LYS A 164 -16.58 -0.73 7.22
C LYS A 164 -15.11 -0.91 7.60
N LEU A 165 -14.68 -0.39 8.74
CA LEU A 165 -13.33 -0.60 9.26
C LEU A 165 -13.07 -2.09 9.51
N VAL A 166 -14.00 -2.80 10.16
CA VAL A 166 -13.87 -4.25 10.40
C VAL A 166 -13.80 -5.02 9.08
N GLN A 167 -14.63 -4.67 8.09
CA GLN A 167 -14.57 -5.29 6.76
C GLN A 167 -13.22 -5.05 6.08
N LEU A 168 -12.74 -3.80 6.06
CA LEU A 168 -11.46 -3.43 5.45
C LEU A 168 -10.27 -4.09 6.15
N GLN A 169 -10.31 -4.21 7.48
CA GLN A 169 -9.29 -4.92 8.26
C GLN A 169 -9.22 -6.40 7.88
N LYS A 170 -10.36 -7.08 7.74
CA LYS A 170 -10.41 -8.48 7.30
C LYS A 170 -9.83 -8.65 5.89
N VAL A 171 -10.20 -7.79 4.95
CA VAL A 171 -9.67 -7.82 3.57
C VAL A 171 -8.18 -7.57 3.56
N TYR A 172 -7.70 -6.54 4.28
CA TYR A 172 -6.27 -6.26 4.39
C TYR A 172 -5.51 -7.43 5.02
N ASN A 173 -6.03 -8.04 6.09
CA ASN A 173 -5.39 -9.21 6.72
C ASN A 173 -5.25 -10.37 5.76
N ASN A 174 -6.32 -10.68 5.02
CA ASN A 174 -6.30 -11.75 4.04
C ASN A 174 -5.24 -11.48 2.94
N GLU A 175 -5.19 -10.26 2.42
CA GLU A 175 -4.19 -9.85 1.42
C GLU A 175 -2.77 -9.83 1.98
N ALA A 176 -2.58 -9.37 3.22
CA ALA A 176 -1.28 -9.38 3.90
C ALA A 176 -0.80 -10.81 4.16
N HIS A 177 -1.68 -11.73 4.56
CA HIS A 177 -1.35 -13.15 4.71
C HIS A 177 -1.02 -13.80 3.36
N SER A 178 -1.80 -13.52 2.32
CA SER A 178 -1.51 -14.00 0.96
C SER A 178 -0.15 -13.48 0.48
N TRP A 179 0.17 -12.21 0.74
CA TRP A 179 1.44 -11.60 0.40
C TRP A 179 2.60 -12.23 1.17
N ASN A 180 2.47 -12.40 2.48
CA ASN A 180 3.52 -12.98 3.31
C ASN A 180 3.79 -14.44 2.94
N ARG A 181 2.76 -15.21 2.56
CA ARG A 181 2.92 -16.56 2.02
C ARG A 181 3.64 -16.55 0.68
N PHE A 182 3.30 -15.61 -0.20
CA PHE A 182 3.94 -15.46 -1.51
C PHE A 182 5.42 -15.05 -1.40
N VAL A 183 5.74 -14.09 -0.53
CA VAL A 183 7.10 -13.59 -0.29
C VAL A 183 7.93 -14.57 0.54
N GLY A 184 7.30 -15.39 1.38
CA GLY A 184 7.96 -16.40 2.22
C GLY A 184 8.36 -17.69 1.50
N PHE A 185 8.01 -17.86 0.22
CA PHE A 185 8.42 -19.03 -0.56
C PHE A 185 9.93 -18.96 -0.87
N PRO A 186 10.74 -20.02 -0.68
CA PRO A 186 12.21 -19.92 -0.69
C PRO A 186 12.80 -19.36 -1.99
N ILE A 187 12.24 -19.75 -3.15
CA ILE A 187 12.68 -19.25 -4.45
C ILE A 187 12.30 -17.76 -4.61
N LEU A 188 11.07 -17.39 -4.23
CA LEU A 188 10.57 -16.02 -4.34
C LEU A 188 11.16 -15.07 -3.28
N GLY A 189 11.56 -15.58 -2.12
CA GLY A 189 12.14 -14.83 -1.01
C GLY A 189 13.56 -14.30 -1.32
N LEU A 190 14.30 -15.01 -2.17
CA LEU A 190 15.58 -14.53 -2.70
C LEU A 190 15.36 -13.36 -3.67
N PHE A 191 14.42 -13.47 -4.60
CA PHE A 191 14.06 -12.37 -5.52
C PHE A 191 13.43 -11.19 -4.78
N SER A 192 12.59 -11.43 -3.76
CA SER A 192 11.93 -10.37 -3.00
C SER A 192 12.94 -9.52 -2.22
N ARG A 193 14.04 -10.12 -1.71
CA ARG A 193 15.14 -9.37 -1.08
C ARG A 193 15.87 -8.47 -2.08
N VAL A 194 16.13 -8.97 -3.29
CA VAL A 194 16.79 -8.18 -4.37
C VAL A 194 15.90 -7.02 -4.83
N ILE A 195 14.58 -7.20 -4.85
CA ILE A 195 13.61 -6.18 -5.29
C ILE A 195 13.17 -5.25 -4.13
N GLY A 196 13.69 -5.45 -2.90
CA GLY A 196 13.35 -4.61 -1.73
C GLY A 196 11.91 -4.78 -1.25
N VAL A 197 11.33 -5.96 -1.45
CA VAL A 197 9.94 -6.27 -1.07
C VAL A 197 9.89 -6.76 0.38
N ALA A 198 9.33 -5.93 1.26
CA ALA A 198 9.12 -6.26 2.67
C ALA A 198 7.79 -7.00 2.91
N PRO A 199 7.71 -7.88 3.92
CA PRO A 199 6.46 -8.46 4.36
C PRO A 199 5.54 -7.40 4.99
N PHE A 200 4.24 -7.54 4.81
CA PHE A 200 3.25 -6.69 5.46
C PHE A 200 2.90 -7.26 6.83
N ARG A 201 2.71 -6.40 7.83
CA ARG A 201 2.22 -6.84 9.14
C ARG A 201 0.69 -6.92 9.10
N PRO A 202 0.08 -8.11 9.32
CA PRO A 202 -1.37 -8.21 9.46
C PRO A 202 -1.83 -7.56 10.77
N PHE A 203 -3.09 -7.15 10.82
CA PHE A 203 -3.80 -6.78 12.05
C PHE A 203 -4.00 -8.01 12.93
N LYS A 204 -3.83 -7.82 14.24
CA LYS A 204 -4.14 -8.84 15.25
C LYS A 204 -5.61 -8.79 15.63
#